data_AF-A0A6G3U840-F1
#
_entry.id   AF-A0A6G3U840-F1
#
_cell.length_a   1.000
_cell.length_b   1.000
_cell.length_c   1.000
_cell.angle_alpha   90.00
_cell.angle_beta   90.00
_cell.angle_gamma   90.00
#
_symmetry.space_group_name_H-M   'P 1'
#
loop_
_entity.id
_entity.type
_entity.pdbx_description
1 polymer ?
#
loop_
_entity_poly.entity_id
_entity_poly.type
_entity_poly.pdbx_seq_one_letter_code
_entity_poly.pdbx_strand_id
1 'polypeptide(L)'
;SLATYPHLSLADRARVGRAALALQALDLTDPALDTQDFGSWLAAHGQSPRAVEALWDLVGIATLNAVAGDSSLALAAMVFKTGLLSDPGAADIGWAHVPLGDLHDGLARRALDAAGVRTEVRTRVTSLDARGDGRWSVRTSGGTVEADAVVLAVPQREAHALLPAGALDAPERLLGIDTAPILNVHVVYDR
;
A
#
# COMPACT_ATOMS: atom_id res chain seq x y z
N SER A 1 -13.97 -20.84 -8.91
CA SER A 1 -14.66 -20.01 -9.93
C SER A 1 -15.83 -19.28 -9.28
N LEU A 2 -16.06 -18.02 -9.64
CA LEU A 2 -17.19 -17.22 -9.14
C LEU A 2 -18.55 -17.88 -9.46
N ALA A 3 -18.65 -18.59 -10.59
CA ALA A 3 -19.87 -19.25 -11.04
C ALA A 3 -20.40 -20.32 -10.05
N THR A 4 -19.51 -20.93 -9.27
CA THR A 4 -19.84 -22.00 -8.31
C THR A 4 -19.63 -21.55 -6.86
N TYR A 5 -19.42 -20.27 -6.59
CA TYR A 5 -19.04 -19.79 -5.26
C TYR A 5 -20.23 -19.89 -4.28
N PRO A 6 -20.16 -20.77 -3.27
CA PRO A 6 -21.33 -21.17 -2.48
C PRO A 6 -21.84 -20.06 -1.55
N HIS A 7 -21.00 -19.06 -1.25
CA HIS A 7 -21.36 -17.97 -0.35
C HIS A 7 -22.22 -16.87 -1.02
N LEU A 8 -22.42 -16.95 -2.34
CA LEU A 8 -23.22 -16.00 -3.13
C LEU A 8 -24.42 -16.69 -3.79
N SER A 9 -25.56 -16.00 -3.80
CA SER A 9 -26.71 -16.39 -4.62
C SER A 9 -26.42 -16.22 -6.11
N LEU A 10 -27.22 -16.86 -6.98
CA LEU A 10 -27.09 -16.67 -8.44
C LEU A 10 -27.25 -15.20 -8.85
N ALA A 11 -28.17 -14.48 -8.19
CA ALA A 11 -28.37 -13.06 -8.42
C ALA A 11 -27.16 -12.23 -7.98
N ASP A 12 -26.54 -12.55 -6.84
CA ASP A 12 -25.31 -11.89 -6.40
C ASP A 12 -24.15 -12.15 -7.36
N ARG A 13 -23.99 -13.38 -7.86
CA ARG A 13 -22.93 -13.70 -8.84
C ARG A 13 -23.05 -12.86 -10.11
N ALA A 14 -24.26 -12.70 -10.64
CA ALA A 14 -24.50 -11.86 -11.81
C ALA A 14 -24.21 -10.37 -11.51
N ARG A 15 -24.59 -9.89 -10.32
CA ARG A 15 -24.31 -8.51 -9.89
C ARG A 15 -22.82 -8.26 -9.67
N VAL A 16 -22.10 -9.21 -9.08
CA VAL A 16 -20.64 -9.15 -8.94
C VAL A 16 -19.98 -9.05 -10.30
N GLY A 17 -20.38 -9.90 -11.26
CA GLY A 17 -19.83 -9.84 -12.62
C GLY A 17 -20.01 -8.47 -13.27
N ARG A 18 -21.20 -7.86 -13.14
CA ARG A 18 -21.45 -6.50 -13.63
C ARG A 18 -20.60 -5.45 -12.91
N ALA A 19 -20.50 -5.52 -11.59
CA ALA A 19 -19.67 -4.60 -10.81
C ALA A 19 -18.18 -4.74 -11.16
N ALA A 20 -17.67 -5.97 -11.35
CA ALA A 20 -16.29 -6.20 -11.78
C ALA A 20 -15.99 -5.59 -13.15
N LEU A 21 -16.92 -5.71 -14.11
CA LEU A 21 -16.79 -5.06 -15.43
C LEU A 21 -16.83 -3.53 -15.32
N ALA A 22 -17.71 -2.97 -14.48
CA ALA A 22 -17.77 -1.53 -14.24
C ALA A 22 -16.47 -1.03 -13.58
N LEU A 23 -15.94 -1.79 -12.62
CA LEU A 23 -14.67 -1.49 -11.95
C LEU A 23 -13.49 -1.57 -12.93
N GLN A 24 -13.50 -2.52 -13.86
CA GLN A 24 -12.48 -2.63 -14.91
C GLN A 24 -12.47 -1.40 -15.84
N ALA A 25 -13.61 -0.73 -16.04
CA ALA A 25 -13.74 0.46 -16.87
C ALA A 25 -13.27 1.75 -16.17
N LEU A 26 -13.06 1.76 -14.86
CA LEU A 26 -12.62 2.95 -14.13
C LEU A 26 -11.22 3.40 -14.55
N ASP A 27 -11.00 4.71 -14.70
CA ASP A 27 -9.68 5.29 -14.95
C ASP A 27 -8.94 5.47 -13.62
N LEU A 28 -7.87 4.70 -13.39
CA LEU A 28 -7.09 4.78 -12.15
C LEU A 28 -6.34 6.12 -11.99
N THR A 29 -6.27 6.93 -13.03
CA THR A 29 -5.66 8.27 -12.97
C THR A 29 -6.66 9.37 -12.61
N ASP A 30 -7.96 9.05 -12.53
CA ASP A 30 -8.99 10.00 -12.14
C ASP A 30 -8.97 10.26 -10.61
N PRO A 31 -8.60 11.47 -10.16
CA PRO A 31 -8.56 11.78 -8.73
C PRO A 31 -9.94 11.78 -8.07
N ALA A 32 -11.04 11.86 -8.84
CA ALA A 32 -12.39 11.81 -8.29
C ALA A 32 -12.69 10.45 -7.64
N LEU A 33 -12.03 9.38 -8.08
CA LEU A 33 -12.19 8.06 -7.46
C LEU A 33 -11.76 8.04 -5.99
N ASP A 34 -10.81 8.89 -5.60
CA ASP A 34 -10.33 8.94 -4.22
C ASP A 34 -11.29 9.68 -3.28
N THR A 35 -12.29 10.38 -3.84
CA THR A 35 -13.29 11.14 -3.09
C THR A 35 -14.52 10.32 -2.71
N GLN A 36 -14.60 9.07 -3.18
CA GLN A 36 -15.71 8.14 -2.92
C GLN A 36 -15.20 6.89 -2.23
N ASP A 37 -15.93 6.42 -1.21
CA ASP A 37 -15.65 5.12 -0.60
C ASP A 37 -16.14 3.96 -1.47
N PHE A 38 -15.42 2.84 -1.41
CA PHE A 38 -15.69 1.66 -2.22
C PHE A 38 -17.04 1.02 -1.87
N GLY A 39 -17.44 1.05 -0.59
CA GLY A 39 -18.71 0.50 -0.11
C GLY A 39 -19.92 1.18 -0.75
N SER A 40 -19.95 2.51 -0.74
CA SER A 40 -20.98 3.33 -1.39
C SER A 40 -21.02 3.09 -2.89
N TRP A 41 -19.86 2.94 -3.53
CA TRP A 41 -19.78 2.59 -4.94
C TRP A 41 -20.38 1.20 -5.22
N LEU A 42 -20.05 0.19 -4.42
CA LEU A 42 -20.61 -1.16 -4.55
C LEU A 42 -22.13 -1.17 -4.34
N ALA A 43 -22.63 -0.42 -3.36
CA ALA A 43 -24.06 -0.28 -3.09
C ALA A 43 -24.79 0.34 -4.29
N ALA A 44 -24.24 1.39 -4.91
CA ALA A 44 -24.76 1.98 -6.14
C ALA A 44 -24.75 0.99 -7.32
N HIS A 45 -23.83 0.03 -7.33
CA HIS A 45 -23.76 -1.08 -8.29
C HIS A 45 -24.57 -2.31 -7.86
N GLY A 46 -25.47 -2.14 -6.89
CA GLY A 46 -26.46 -3.13 -6.47
C GLY A 46 -25.88 -4.31 -5.69
N GLN A 47 -24.64 -4.24 -5.21
CA GLN A 47 -24.07 -5.30 -4.38
C GLN A 47 -24.86 -5.41 -3.08
N SER A 48 -25.22 -6.64 -2.70
CA SER A 48 -25.83 -6.89 -1.41
C SER A 48 -24.78 -6.84 -0.30
N PRO A 49 -25.16 -6.53 0.97
CA PRO A 49 -24.22 -6.60 2.09
C PRO A 49 -23.52 -7.96 2.19
N ARG A 50 -24.25 -9.04 1.89
CA ARG A 50 -23.73 -10.41 1.79
C ARG A 50 -22.61 -10.53 0.74
N ALA A 51 -22.80 -9.93 -0.43
CA ALA A 51 -21.80 -9.96 -1.50
C ALA A 51 -20.56 -9.12 -1.16
N VAL A 52 -20.76 -7.98 -0.48
CA VAL A 52 -19.66 -7.15 0.04
C VAL A 52 -18.83 -7.96 1.03
N GLU A 53 -19.44 -8.48 2.08
CA GLU A 53 -18.76 -9.29 3.11
C GLU A 53 -18.07 -10.53 2.54
N ALA A 54 -18.79 -11.33 1.73
CA ALA A 54 -18.32 -12.66 1.32
C ALA A 54 -17.33 -12.65 0.16
N LEU A 55 -17.09 -11.52 -0.50
CA LEU A 55 -16.20 -11.42 -1.64
C LEU A 55 -15.34 -10.16 -1.62
N TRP A 56 -15.98 -8.98 -1.58
CA TRP A 56 -15.26 -7.72 -1.74
C TRP A 56 -14.41 -7.39 -0.51
N ASP A 57 -14.95 -7.55 0.71
CA ASP A 57 -14.20 -7.36 1.96
C ASP A 57 -13.17 -8.47 2.17
N LEU A 58 -13.43 -9.70 1.71
CA LEU A 58 -12.45 -10.80 1.79
C LEU A 58 -11.14 -10.42 1.09
N VAL A 59 -11.23 -9.84 -0.11
CA VAL A 59 -10.05 -9.36 -0.84
C VAL A 59 -9.57 -8.02 -0.27
N GLY A 60 -10.48 -7.08 -0.04
CA GLY A 60 -10.19 -5.73 0.43
C GLY A 60 -9.42 -5.72 1.75
N ILE A 61 -9.84 -6.52 2.74
CA ILE A 61 -9.13 -6.63 4.02
C ILE A 61 -7.74 -7.25 3.81
N ALA A 62 -7.61 -8.28 2.97
CA ALA A 62 -6.33 -8.94 2.73
C ALA A 62 -5.29 -8.04 2.06
N THR A 63 -5.73 -7.07 1.24
CA THR A 63 -4.83 -6.21 0.45
C THR A 63 -4.72 -4.78 0.97
N LEU A 64 -5.78 -4.23 1.55
CA LEU A 64 -5.89 -2.85 2.02
C LEU A 64 -5.98 -2.75 3.54
N ASN A 65 -6.16 -3.86 4.25
CA ASN A 65 -6.41 -3.88 5.69
C ASN A 65 -7.61 -3.00 6.12
N ALA A 66 -8.63 -2.91 5.27
CA ALA A 66 -9.83 -2.13 5.52
C ALA A 66 -11.07 -2.80 4.87
N VAL A 67 -12.24 -2.54 5.43
CA VAL A 67 -13.53 -2.91 4.82
C VAL A 67 -13.88 -1.94 3.69
N ALA A 68 -14.81 -2.32 2.81
CA ALA A 68 -15.16 -1.52 1.64
C ALA A 68 -15.63 -0.09 2.00
N GLY A 69 -16.39 0.08 3.09
CA GLY A 69 -16.85 1.40 3.53
C GLY A 69 -15.73 2.33 4.03
N ASP A 70 -14.60 1.77 4.44
CA ASP A 70 -13.44 2.51 4.94
C ASP A 70 -12.29 2.57 3.90
N SER A 71 -12.54 2.09 2.69
CA SER A 71 -11.56 2.05 1.60
C SER A 71 -11.90 3.06 0.52
N SER A 72 -10.92 3.84 0.07
CA SER A 72 -11.05 4.65 -1.15
C SER A 72 -11.37 3.76 -2.36
N LEU A 73 -12.29 4.21 -3.22
CA LEU A 73 -12.58 3.54 -4.48
C LEU A 73 -11.34 3.49 -5.39
N ALA A 74 -10.48 4.50 -5.37
CA ALA A 74 -9.24 4.49 -6.15
C ALA A 74 -8.32 3.33 -5.74
N LEU A 75 -8.10 3.14 -4.44
CA LEU A 75 -7.28 2.04 -3.90
C LEU A 75 -7.91 0.67 -4.15
N ALA A 76 -9.23 0.54 -3.93
CA ALA A 76 -9.94 -0.68 -4.24
C ALA A 76 -9.85 -1.01 -5.75
N ALA A 77 -10.10 -0.04 -6.62
CA ALA A 77 -10.00 -0.23 -8.06
C ALA A 77 -8.58 -0.67 -8.47
N MET A 78 -7.53 -0.06 -7.91
CA MET A 78 -6.15 -0.50 -8.14
C MET A 78 -5.97 -1.98 -7.78
N VAL A 79 -6.39 -2.40 -6.58
CA VAL A 79 -6.28 -3.79 -6.10
C VAL A 79 -7.01 -4.74 -7.03
N PHE A 80 -8.30 -4.51 -7.29
CA PHE A 80 -9.11 -5.45 -8.06
C PHE A 80 -8.71 -5.47 -9.54
N LYS A 81 -8.34 -4.33 -10.13
CA LYS A 81 -7.84 -4.30 -11.51
C LYS A 81 -6.51 -5.03 -11.65
N THR A 82 -5.56 -4.77 -10.74
CA THR A 82 -4.20 -5.31 -10.84
C THR A 82 -4.14 -6.77 -10.43
N GLY A 83 -4.78 -7.14 -9.31
CA GLY A 83 -4.67 -8.47 -8.71
C GLY A 83 -5.70 -9.49 -9.19
N LEU A 84 -6.72 -9.08 -9.95
CA LEU A 84 -7.80 -10.00 -10.35
C LEU A 84 -8.24 -9.88 -11.82
N LEU A 85 -8.06 -8.71 -12.47
CA LEU A 85 -8.72 -8.41 -13.76
C LEU A 85 -7.75 -7.99 -14.89
N SER A 86 -6.44 -7.96 -14.63
CA SER A 86 -5.42 -7.53 -15.58
C SER A 86 -5.09 -8.62 -16.61
N ASP A 87 -4.63 -9.78 -16.15
CA ASP A 87 -4.15 -10.87 -16.99
C ASP A 87 -4.58 -12.25 -16.45
N PRO A 88 -4.62 -13.30 -17.30
CA PRO A 88 -4.72 -14.67 -16.83
C PRO A 88 -3.57 -14.99 -15.85
N GLY A 89 -3.90 -15.35 -14.61
CA GLY A 89 -2.92 -15.60 -13.55
C GLY A 89 -2.59 -14.38 -12.68
N ALA A 90 -3.22 -13.21 -12.90
CA ALA A 90 -3.04 -12.04 -12.02
C ALA A 90 -3.40 -12.32 -10.55
N ALA A 91 -4.29 -13.30 -10.34
CA ALA A 91 -4.73 -13.77 -9.04
C ALA A 91 -3.86 -14.91 -8.47
N ASP A 92 -2.80 -15.32 -9.18
CA ASP A 92 -1.92 -16.40 -8.72
C ASP A 92 -1.11 -15.91 -7.51
N ILE A 93 -1.15 -16.70 -6.44
CA ILE A 93 -0.46 -16.38 -5.20
C ILE A 93 0.86 -17.15 -5.15
N GLY A 94 1.97 -16.43 -5.11
CA GLY A 94 3.30 -16.99 -4.85
C GLY A 94 3.59 -17.07 -3.35
N TRP A 95 4.38 -18.07 -2.94
CA TRP A 95 4.93 -18.14 -1.60
C TRP A 95 6.47 -18.14 -1.64
N ALA A 96 7.09 -17.48 -0.68
CA ALA A 96 8.54 -17.39 -0.61
C ALA A 96 9.13 -18.69 -0.04
N HIS A 97 9.94 -19.39 -0.84
CA HIS A 97 10.67 -20.60 -0.42
C HIS A 97 11.83 -20.34 0.55
N VAL A 98 12.12 -19.07 0.83
CA VAL A 98 13.18 -18.61 1.73
C VAL A 98 12.57 -17.62 2.74
N PRO A 99 13.20 -17.42 3.91
CA PRO A 99 12.77 -16.37 4.83
C PRO A 99 12.64 -15.02 4.13
N LEU A 100 11.57 -14.27 4.41
CA LEU A 100 11.36 -12.95 3.80
C LEU A 100 12.51 -11.98 4.08
N GLY A 101 13.23 -12.14 5.20
CA GLY A 101 14.45 -11.38 5.50
C GLY A 101 15.56 -11.56 4.45
N ASP A 102 15.67 -12.75 3.84
CA ASP A 102 16.65 -13.00 2.78
C ASP A 102 16.27 -12.25 1.49
N LEU A 103 14.96 -12.15 1.20
CA LEU A 103 14.45 -11.41 0.05
C LEU A 103 14.57 -9.90 0.25
N HIS A 104 14.14 -9.39 1.40
CA HIS A 104 14.01 -7.95 1.63
C HIS A 104 15.30 -7.27 2.12
N ASP A 105 16.17 -7.96 2.86
CA ASP A 105 17.44 -7.40 3.32
C ASP A 105 18.64 -8.13 2.70
N GLY A 106 18.73 -9.46 2.84
CA GLY A 106 19.94 -10.20 2.49
C GLY A 106 20.39 -10.02 1.04
N LEU A 107 19.47 -10.18 0.09
CA LEU A 107 19.73 -9.99 -1.34
C LEU A 107 19.94 -8.52 -1.70
N ALA A 108 19.11 -7.63 -1.16
CA ALA A 108 19.19 -6.19 -1.42
C ALA A 108 20.52 -5.60 -0.93
N ARG A 109 20.94 -5.93 0.29
CA ARG A 109 22.22 -5.51 0.89
C ARG A 109 23.41 -5.95 0.04
N ARG A 110 23.45 -7.21 -0.39
CA ARG A 110 24.53 -7.70 -1.26
C ARG A 110 24.62 -6.93 -2.57
N ALA A 111 23.48 -6.61 -3.18
CA ALA A 111 23.44 -5.83 -4.42
C ALA A 111 23.93 -4.39 -4.19
N LEU A 112 23.53 -3.76 -3.09
CA LEU A 112 23.99 -2.42 -2.70
C LEU A 112 25.50 -2.40 -2.40
N ASP A 113 26.01 -3.38 -1.65
CA ASP A 113 27.44 -3.51 -1.35
C ASP A 113 28.27 -3.69 -2.63
N ALA A 114 27.80 -4.53 -3.56
CA ALA A 114 28.44 -4.74 -4.86
C ALA A 114 28.44 -3.47 -5.73
N ALA A 115 27.45 -2.60 -5.56
CA ALA A 115 27.38 -1.28 -6.20
C ALA A 115 28.20 -0.21 -5.46
N GLY A 116 28.88 -0.54 -4.36
CA GLY A 116 29.68 0.38 -3.56
C GLY A 116 28.85 1.33 -2.68
N VAL A 117 27.57 1.01 -2.43
CA VAL A 117 26.69 1.82 -1.58
C VAL A 117 27.06 1.64 -0.11
N ARG A 118 27.29 2.75 0.60
CA ARG A 118 27.50 2.74 2.05
C ARG A 118 26.16 2.60 2.76
N THR A 119 25.93 1.45 3.37
CA THR A 119 24.72 1.20 4.19
C THR A 119 25.05 1.30 5.67
N GLU A 120 24.36 2.18 6.39
CA GLU A 120 24.52 2.33 7.84
C GLU A 120 23.25 1.94 8.60
N VAL A 121 23.40 0.99 9.53
CA VAL A 121 22.33 0.58 10.45
C VAL A 121 22.50 1.29 11.79
N ARG A 122 21.39 1.47 12.52
CA ARG A 122 21.36 2.23 13.80
C ARG A 122 21.83 3.69 13.66
N THR A 123 21.79 4.24 12.45
CA THR A 123 22.09 5.64 12.14
C THR A 123 20.79 6.41 11.96
N ARG A 124 20.17 6.85 13.05
CA ARG A 124 18.91 7.61 12.96
C ARG A 124 19.19 9.01 12.46
N VAL A 125 18.52 9.42 11.39
CA VAL A 125 18.51 10.83 10.93
C VAL A 125 17.64 11.66 11.87
N THR A 126 18.15 12.81 12.29
CA THR A 126 17.48 13.70 13.26
C THR A 126 17.10 15.05 12.68
N SER A 127 17.82 15.54 11.66
CA SER A 127 17.50 16.79 10.98
C SER A 127 18.12 16.85 9.60
N LEU A 128 17.53 17.69 8.75
CA LEU A 128 17.98 17.98 7.39
C LEU A 128 18.07 19.48 7.22
N ASP A 129 19.23 19.94 6.74
CA ASP A 129 19.48 21.36 6.53
C ASP A 129 19.91 21.58 5.08
N ALA A 130 19.15 22.38 4.34
CA ALA A 130 19.56 22.84 3.01
C ALA A 130 20.70 23.85 3.16
N ARG A 131 21.78 23.64 2.43
CA ARG A 131 22.94 24.52 2.42
C ARG A 131 22.80 25.56 1.32
N GLY A 132 23.42 26.72 1.52
CA GLY A 132 23.40 27.82 0.53
C GLY A 132 24.09 27.51 -0.80
N ASP A 133 24.78 26.37 -0.91
CA ASP A 133 25.43 25.87 -2.12
C ASP A 133 24.59 24.81 -2.87
N GLY A 134 23.34 24.58 -2.44
CA GLY A 134 22.42 23.63 -3.07
C GLY A 134 22.56 22.18 -2.58
N ARG A 135 23.46 21.91 -1.63
CA ARG A 135 23.63 20.58 -1.02
C ARG A 135 22.84 20.45 0.28
N TRP A 136 22.82 19.23 0.82
CA TRP A 136 22.14 18.87 2.07
C TRP A 136 23.13 18.45 3.14
N SER A 137 22.93 18.97 4.34
CA SER A 137 23.55 18.47 5.57
C SER A 137 22.54 17.59 6.30
N VAL A 138 22.84 16.30 6.41
CA VAL A 138 22.02 15.28 7.07
C VAL A 138 22.62 14.98 8.44
N ARG A 139 21.95 15.40 9.51
CA ARG A 139 22.39 15.09 10.87
C ARG A 139 21.89 13.71 11.27
N THR A 140 22.80 12.90 11.77
CA THR A 140 22.52 11.56 12.29
C THR A 140 23.01 11.43 13.73
N SER A 141 22.64 10.33 14.39
CA SER A 141 23.20 9.95 15.69
C SER A 141 24.72 9.72 15.68
N GLY A 142 25.32 9.46 14.52
CA GLY A 142 26.75 9.20 14.35
C GLY A 142 27.57 10.37 13.79
N GLY A 143 26.93 11.52 13.52
CA GLY A 143 27.58 12.68 12.91
C GLY A 143 26.79 13.26 11.73
N THR A 144 27.44 14.10 10.94
CA THR A 144 26.83 14.75 9.77
C THR A 144 27.29 14.11 8.48
N VAL A 145 26.34 13.87 7.57
CA VAL A 145 26.59 13.41 6.20
C VAL A 145 26.19 14.51 5.22
N GLU A 146 27.05 14.80 4.26
CA GLU A 146 26.76 15.74 3.18
C GLU A 146 26.23 14.96 1.96
N ALA A 147 25.19 15.48 1.31
CA ALA A 147 24.60 14.85 0.13
C ALA A 147 24.11 15.89 -0.87
N ASP A 148 24.18 15.57 -2.17
CA ASP A 148 23.62 16.42 -3.22
C ASP A 148 22.09 16.28 -3.31
N ALA A 149 21.56 15.12 -2.90
CA ALA A 149 20.13 14.84 -2.85
C ALA A 149 19.78 13.97 -1.64
N VAL A 150 18.55 14.12 -1.12
CA VAL A 150 18.02 13.34 -0.01
C VAL A 150 16.67 12.74 -0.41
N VAL A 151 16.49 11.45 -0.16
CA VAL A 151 15.23 10.73 -0.35
C VAL A 151 14.67 10.33 1.01
N LEU A 152 13.46 10.79 1.35
CA LEU A 152 12.77 10.43 2.59
C LEU A 152 11.97 9.14 2.39
N ALA A 153 12.60 8.00 2.62
CA ALA A 153 11.97 6.68 2.62
C ALA A 153 11.52 6.27 4.04
N VAL A 154 10.89 7.20 4.77
CA VAL A 154 10.41 7.01 6.16
C VAL A 154 8.89 7.21 6.21
N PRO A 155 8.19 6.74 7.27
CA PRO A 155 6.76 6.98 7.40
C PRO A 155 6.41 8.47 7.46
N GLN A 156 5.17 8.78 7.15
CA GLN A 156 4.67 10.14 6.91
C GLN A 156 4.90 11.12 8.07
N ARG A 157 4.88 10.63 9.32
CA ARG A 157 5.09 11.47 10.51
C ARG A 157 6.56 11.85 10.66
N GLU A 158 7.46 10.90 10.45
CA GLU A 158 8.91 11.13 10.41
C GLU A 158 9.29 12.02 9.24
N ALA A 159 8.70 11.80 8.06
CA ALA A 159 8.91 12.66 6.89
C ALA A 159 8.49 14.10 7.20
N HIS A 160 7.29 14.30 7.74
CA HIS A 160 6.81 15.61 8.19
C HIS A 160 7.78 16.28 9.19
N ALA A 161 8.32 15.52 10.15
CA ALA A 161 9.25 16.05 11.15
C ALA A 161 10.64 16.40 10.58
N LEU A 162 11.07 15.74 9.50
CA LEU A 162 12.38 15.95 8.87
C LEU A 162 12.34 16.98 7.74
N LEU A 163 11.18 17.21 7.12
CA LEU A 163 11.05 18.13 5.99
C LEU A 163 11.45 19.56 6.39
N PRO A 164 12.34 20.20 5.62
CA PRO A 164 12.65 21.60 5.80
C PRO A 164 11.42 22.49 5.58
N ALA A 165 11.41 23.65 6.23
CA ALA A 165 10.38 24.66 5.98
C ALA A 165 10.34 25.06 4.50
N GLY A 166 9.14 25.08 3.91
CA GLY A 166 8.93 25.43 2.50
C GLY A 166 9.22 24.30 1.51
N ALA A 167 9.54 23.07 1.97
CA ALA A 167 9.73 21.93 1.08
C ALA A 167 8.42 21.47 0.40
N LEU A 168 7.27 21.70 1.04
CA LEU A 168 5.93 21.45 0.51
C LEU A 168 5.04 22.66 0.84
N ASP A 169 4.04 22.92 -0.01
CA ASP A 169 3.06 23.99 0.22
C ASP A 169 2.16 23.72 1.44
N ALA A 170 1.86 22.44 1.69
CA ALA A 170 0.92 21.97 2.71
C ALA A 170 1.47 20.71 3.42
N PRO A 171 2.59 20.82 4.17
CA PRO A 171 3.23 19.66 4.80
C PRO A 171 2.32 18.93 5.79
N GLU A 172 1.40 19.64 6.44
CA GLU A 172 0.43 19.09 7.39
C GLU A 172 -0.47 18.01 6.79
N ARG A 173 -0.64 17.97 5.46
CA ARG A 173 -1.38 16.90 4.77
C ARG A 173 -0.76 15.52 4.99
N LEU A 174 0.55 15.43 5.22
CA LEU A 174 1.21 14.18 5.59
C LEU A 174 0.67 13.62 6.91
N LEU A 175 0.26 14.48 7.82
CA LEU A 175 -0.31 14.07 9.11
C LEU A 175 -1.78 13.64 9.01
N GLY A 176 -2.44 13.91 7.88
CA GLY A 176 -3.79 13.42 7.58
C GLY A 176 -3.83 11.96 7.12
N ILE A 177 -2.67 11.36 6.82
CA ILE A 177 -2.57 9.93 6.49
C ILE A 177 -2.46 9.15 7.80
N ASP A 178 -3.54 8.49 8.18
CA ASP A 178 -3.59 7.68 9.40
C ASP A 178 -3.09 6.25 9.17
N THR A 179 -2.97 5.49 10.25
CA THR A 179 -2.52 4.10 10.24
C THR A 179 -3.69 3.16 10.52
N ALA A 180 -3.85 2.12 9.69
CA ALA A 180 -4.71 0.98 9.98
C ALA A 180 -3.87 -0.10 10.69
N PRO A 181 -4.08 -0.38 11.98
CA PRO A 181 -3.28 -1.35 12.71
C PRO A 181 -3.48 -2.78 12.17
N ILE A 182 -2.42 -3.58 12.17
CA ILE A 182 -2.41 -4.99 11.78
C ILE A 182 -1.83 -5.82 12.93
N LEU A 183 -2.49 -6.94 13.25
CA LEU A 183 -1.98 -7.95 14.16
C LEU A 183 -1.61 -9.21 13.37
N ASN A 184 -0.38 -9.68 13.54
CA ASN A 184 0.05 -10.97 12.99
C ASN A 184 0.23 -11.99 14.12
N VAL A 185 -0.51 -13.10 14.06
CA VAL A 185 -0.50 -14.17 15.06
C VAL A 185 0.25 -15.37 14.49
N HIS A 186 1.31 -15.79 15.17
CA HIS A 186 2.09 -16.98 14.81
C HIS A 186 1.81 -18.08 15.84
N VAL A 187 1.30 -19.22 15.38
CA VAL A 187 0.99 -20.37 16.24
C VAL A 187 1.76 -21.58 15.75
N VAL A 188 2.50 -22.23 16.65
CA VAL A 188 3.22 -23.48 16.40
C VAL A 188 2.50 -24.59 17.15
N TYR A 189 1.93 -25.53 16.42
CA TYR A 189 1.30 -26.72 16.98
C TYR A 189 2.31 -27.87 17.07
N ASP A 190 2.12 -28.75 18.05
CA ASP A 190 2.92 -29.95 18.25
C ASP A 190 2.61 -31.04 17.22
N ARG A 191 1.37 -31.05 16.68
CA ARG A 191 0.92 -31.69 15.42
C ARG A 191 -0.55 -31.37 15.13
#